data_AF-A0A2D6K0A7-F1
#
_entry.id   AF-A0A2D6K0A7-F1
#
_cell.length_a   1.000
_cell.length_b   1.000
_cell.length_c   1.000
_cell.angle_alpha   90.00
_cell.angle_beta   90.00
_cell.angle_gamma   90.00
#
_symmetry.space_group_name_H-M   'P 1'
#
loop_
_entity.id
_entity.type
_entity.pdbx_description
1 polymer ?
#
loop_
_entity_poly.entity_id
_entity_poly.type
_entity_poly.pdbx_seq_one_letter_code
_entity_poly.pdbx_strand_id
1 'polypeptide(L)'
;MRCELRNYIVAFLFAMLLSLIAQPSYAAGSQVRFCEFDQPKYEVKMAMAPTKYIRTKSADFLTHSQGQEKSGSVVGGLGGGEIGYKSEVELQVMSQNDRYCVGLSKVKVVFYGKPEVHIASNFERGSCEYTAVLTHEQKHINTMKKFIREYAPRFKREVRDISRNTKRFLGPMSKNQINYAQEKLQQPLNETLERYLSQILPVLSTRQSEIDTAQEYAAVRAKCKNWDAKLSR
;
A
#
# COMPACT_ATOMS: atom_id res chain seq x y z
N MET A 1 101.07 16.91 -14.55
CA MET A 1 101.43 15.75 -13.71
C MET A 1 100.27 15.46 -12.79
N ARG A 2 99.69 14.25 -12.86
CA ARG A 2 98.68 13.78 -11.89
C ARG A 2 99.36 13.60 -10.53
N CYS A 3 98.80 14.21 -9.48
CA CYS A 3 99.11 13.88 -8.08
C CYS A 3 97.83 14.01 -7.24
N GLU A 4 97.31 12.84 -6.91
CA GLU A 4 96.79 12.38 -5.62
C GLU A 4 96.84 13.31 -4.38
N LEU A 5 95.83 13.08 -3.53
CA LEU A 5 95.86 13.13 -2.05
C LEU A 5 95.93 14.51 -1.34
N ARG A 6 94.88 14.81 -0.55
CA ARG A 6 94.83 14.55 0.91
C ARG A 6 93.95 15.59 1.64
N ASN A 7 93.03 15.07 2.44
CA ASN A 7 92.37 15.65 3.61
C ASN A 7 93.08 16.87 4.22
N TYR A 8 92.30 17.89 4.64
CA TYR A 8 92.34 18.45 6.00
C TYR A 8 91.18 19.45 6.25
N ILE A 9 90.49 19.24 7.38
CA ILE A 9 90.15 20.25 8.42
C ILE A 9 88.92 21.18 8.23
N VAL A 10 87.90 20.85 9.04
CA VAL A 10 87.10 21.70 9.94
C VAL A 10 86.08 22.67 9.31
N ALA A 11 84.81 22.39 9.55
CA ALA A 11 83.84 23.42 9.96
C ALA A 11 82.64 22.77 10.67
N PHE A 12 82.45 23.16 11.94
CA PHE A 12 81.21 23.11 12.70
C PHE A 12 79.99 23.44 11.83
N LEU A 13 78.89 22.69 11.92
CA LEU A 13 77.54 23.22 11.65
C LEU A 13 76.45 22.33 12.27
N PHE A 14 75.92 22.83 13.39
CA PHE A 14 74.54 22.74 13.86
C PHE A 14 73.74 21.45 13.61
N ALA A 15 73.67 20.62 14.66
CA ALA A 15 72.56 19.71 14.86
C ALA A 15 71.27 20.52 15.15
N MET A 16 70.45 20.76 14.13
CA MET A 16 69.07 21.23 14.30
C MET A 16 68.15 20.02 14.09
N LEU A 17 67.88 19.33 15.19
CA LEU A 17 66.92 18.23 15.30
C LEU A 17 65.50 18.81 15.12
N LEU A 18 64.98 18.84 13.89
CA LEU A 18 63.56 19.08 13.65
C LEU A 18 62.79 17.80 14.01
N SER A 19 62.46 17.66 15.30
CA SER A 19 61.39 16.79 15.74
C SER A 19 60.06 17.38 15.26
N LEU A 20 59.58 16.96 14.09
CA LEU A 20 58.17 17.09 13.73
C LEU A 20 57.36 16.24 14.70
N ILE A 21 56.94 16.84 15.80
CA ILE A 21 55.90 16.30 16.66
C ILE A 21 54.61 16.45 15.86
N ALA A 22 54.20 15.38 15.18
CA ALA A 22 52.86 15.27 14.64
C ALA A 22 51.88 15.34 15.82
N GLN A 23 51.27 16.51 16.01
CA GLN A 23 50.23 16.66 17.01
C GLN A 23 49.03 15.81 16.59
N PRO A 24 48.50 14.93 17.46
CA PRO A 24 47.23 14.29 17.20
C PRO A 24 46.16 15.37 17.22
N SER A 25 45.58 15.66 16.06
CA SER A 25 44.41 16.53 15.92
C SER A 25 43.22 15.86 16.62
N TYR A 26 43.07 16.10 17.91
CA TYR A 26 41.82 15.82 18.62
C TYR A 26 40.81 16.90 18.27
N ALA A 27 40.05 16.67 17.20
CA ALA A 27 38.81 17.37 16.93
C ALA A 27 37.76 16.38 16.41
N ALA A 28 37.54 15.29 17.16
CA ALA A 28 36.30 14.52 17.04
C ALA A 28 35.23 15.21 17.89
N GLY A 29 34.79 16.40 17.45
CA GLY A 29 33.53 16.96 17.93
C GLY A 29 32.42 16.04 17.45
N SER A 30 31.91 15.20 18.34
CA SER A 30 30.65 14.46 18.13
C SER A 30 29.54 15.49 17.97
N GLN A 31 29.33 15.95 16.74
CA GLN A 31 28.15 16.69 16.31
C GLN A 31 26.98 15.71 16.45
N VAL A 32 26.29 15.76 17.59
CA VAL A 32 25.01 15.07 17.77
C VAL A 32 24.14 15.48 16.59
N ARG A 33 23.77 14.51 15.75
CA ARG A 33 22.96 14.76 14.56
C ARG A 33 21.58 15.19 15.04
N PHE A 34 21.33 16.51 15.04
CA PHE A 34 20.07 17.10 15.51
C PHE A 34 18.81 16.45 14.89
N CYS A 35 18.91 15.88 13.68
CA CYS A 35 17.87 15.06 13.06
C CYS A 35 18.27 13.58 12.99
N GLU A 36 18.43 12.92 14.12
CA GLU A 36 18.65 11.47 14.19
C GLU A 36 17.40 10.78 14.73
N PHE A 37 16.78 9.96 13.89
CA PHE A 37 15.60 9.18 14.23
C PHE A 37 15.91 7.69 14.10
N ASP A 38 15.33 6.90 15.01
CA ASP A 38 15.33 5.45 14.90
C ASP A 38 14.64 4.98 13.62
N GLN A 39 14.83 3.70 13.29
CA GLN A 39 14.03 3.08 12.23
C GLN A 39 12.56 3.06 12.66
N PRO A 40 11.64 3.60 11.84
CA PRO A 40 10.20 3.49 12.11
C PRO A 40 9.74 2.05 12.27
N LYS A 41 8.76 1.84 13.13
CA LYS A 41 8.09 0.54 13.31
C LYS A 41 7.04 0.33 12.21
N TYR A 42 6.96 -0.89 11.69
CA TYR A 42 6.03 -1.23 10.60
C TYR A 42 5.07 -2.33 11.01
N GLU A 43 3.79 -2.08 10.78
CA GLU A 43 2.73 -3.04 11.07
C GLU A 43 1.80 -3.15 9.86
N VAL A 44 1.81 -4.31 9.20
CA VAL A 44 0.93 -4.57 8.05
C VAL A 44 -0.02 -5.69 8.39
N LYS A 45 -1.31 -5.40 8.32
CA LYS A 45 -2.39 -6.36 8.56
C LYS A 45 -3.24 -6.53 7.31
N MET A 46 -3.85 -7.70 7.21
CA MET A 46 -4.94 -7.97 6.29
C MET A 46 -6.24 -8.05 7.10
N ALA A 47 -7.31 -7.45 6.60
CA ALA A 47 -8.64 -7.53 7.19
C ALA A 47 -9.67 -7.94 6.14
N MET A 48 -10.57 -8.84 6.52
CA MET A 48 -11.73 -9.19 5.70
C MET A 48 -12.97 -8.93 6.54
N ALA A 49 -13.82 -8.00 6.11
CA ALA A 49 -15.11 -7.78 6.76
C ALA A 49 -16.05 -8.97 6.47
N PRO A 50 -17.04 -9.22 7.35
CA PRO A 50 -18.14 -10.11 7.02
C PRO A 50 -18.84 -9.70 5.71
N THR A 51 -19.31 -10.68 4.94
CA THR A 51 -20.08 -10.40 3.72
C THR A 51 -21.41 -9.77 4.10
N LYS A 52 -21.69 -8.58 3.56
CA LYS A 52 -22.96 -7.88 3.77
C LYS A 52 -23.96 -8.26 2.67
N TYR A 53 -25.19 -8.59 3.05
CA TYR A 53 -26.26 -8.95 2.12
C TYR A 53 -27.30 -7.82 2.03
N ILE A 54 -27.54 -7.33 0.81
CA ILE A 54 -28.38 -6.14 0.54
C ILE A 54 -29.51 -6.54 -0.41
N ARG A 55 -30.75 -6.12 -0.11
CA ARG A 55 -31.95 -6.48 -0.88
C ARG A 55 -32.89 -5.31 -1.16
N THR A 56 -32.33 -4.11 -1.31
CA THR A 56 -33.12 -2.87 -1.44
C THR A 56 -33.37 -2.47 -2.90
N LYS A 57 -32.84 -3.22 -3.88
CA LYS A 57 -32.92 -2.89 -5.31
C LYS A 57 -33.68 -3.97 -6.08
N SER A 58 -34.42 -3.61 -7.12
CA SER A 58 -35.08 -4.57 -8.03
C SER A 58 -34.09 -5.11 -9.06
N ALA A 59 -34.45 -6.20 -9.74
CA ALA A 59 -33.62 -6.79 -10.80
C ALA A 59 -33.42 -5.80 -11.97
N ASP A 60 -34.45 -5.04 -12.31
CA ASP A 60 -34.37 -3.99 -13.35
C ASP A 60 -33.36 -2.91 -12.98
N PHE A 61 -33.38 -2.43 -11.72
CA PHE A 61 -32.41 -1.44 -11.25
C PHE A 61 -30.97 -1.99 -11.34
N LEU A 62 -30.77 -3.25 -10.92
CA LEU A 62 -29.44 -3.88 -10.98
C LEU A 62 -28.97 -4.03 -12.43
N THR A 63 -29.86 -4.43 -13.34
CA THR A 63 -29.57 -4.60 -14.77
C THR A 63 -29.16 -3.29 -15.43
N HIS A 64 -29.90 -2.20 -15.15
CA HIS A 64 -29.56 -0.85 -15.63
C HIS A 64 -28.21 -0.39 -15.07
N SER A 65 -27.97 -0.61 -13.77
CA SER A 65 -26.73 -0.17 -13.11
C SER A 65 -25.46 -0.85 -13.64
N GLN A 66 -25.58 -2.01 -14.27
CA GLN A 66 -24.47 -2.74 -14.90
C GLN A 66 -24.34 -2.46 -16.40
N GLY A 67 -25.20 -1.61 -16.98
CA GLY A 67 -25.21 -1.35 -18.43
C GLY A 67 -25.56 -2.58 -19.27
N GLN A 68 -26.20 -3.59 -18.67
CA GLN A 68 -26.50 -4.88 -19.34
C GLN A 68 -27.79 -4.85 -20.16
N GLU A 69 -28.48 -3.71 -20.26
CA GLU A 69 -29.75 -3.59 -20.98
C GLU A 69 -29.68 -4.07 -22.43
N LYS A 70 -28.57 -3.77 -23.11
CA LYS A 70 -28.36 -4.12 -24.52
C LYS A 70 -28.07 -5.62 -24.74
N SER A 71 -27.73 -6.36 -23.69
CA SER A 71 -27.43 -7.79 -23.75
C SER A 71 -28.69 -8.67 -23.68
N GLY A 72 -29.84 -8.11 -23.28
CA GLY A 72 -31.06 -8.86 -22.98
C GLY A 72 -30.97 -9.75 -21.73
N SER A 73 -29.85 -9.72 -21.00
CA SER A 73 -29.65 -10.46 -19.76
C SER A 73 -30.14 -9.64 -18.56
N VAL A 74 -30.97 -10.25 -17.71
CA VAL A 74 -31.46 -9.61 -16.49
C VAL A 74 -30.60 -10.02 -15.30
N VAL A 75 -30.07 -9.02 -14.59
CA VAL A 75 -29.16 -9.16 -13.45
C VAL A 75 -29.97 -9.36 -12.17
N GLY A 76 -29.94 -10.60 -11.66
CA GLY A 76 -30.65 -10.98 -10.44
C GLY A 76 -29.95 -10.60 -9.13
N GLY A 77 -28.64 -10.33 -9.19
CA GLY A 77 -27.80 -10.00 -8.05
C GLY A 77 -26.47 -9.40 -8.48
N LEU A 78 -25.69 -8.91 -7.50
CA LEU A 78 -24.33 -8.42 -7.68
C LEU A 78 -23.47 -8.83 -6.50
N GLY A 79 -22.50 -9.71 -6.72
CA GLY A 79 -21.48 -10.09 -5.78
C GLY A 79 -20.19 -9.32 -6.03
N GLY A 80 -19.63 -8.70 -5.00
CA GLY A 80 -18.40 -7.94 -5.12
C GLY A 80 -18.03 -7.26 -3.81
N GLY A 81 -17.63 -6.00 -3.89
CA GLY A 81 -17.40 -5.14 -2.73
C GLY A 81 -16.12 -4.32 -2.83
N GLU A 82 -15.83 -3.59 -1.76
CA GLU A 82 -14.69 -2.68 -1.69
C GLU A 82 -13.40 -3.46 -1.39
N ILE A 83 -12.35 -3.21 -2.16
CA ILE A 83 -10.96 -3.56 -1.79
C ILE A 83 -10.17 -2.27 -1.69
N GLY A 84 -9.44 -2.11 -0.59
CA GLY A 84 -8.67 -0.90 -0.37
C GLY A 84 -7.62 -1.09 0.72
N TYR A 85 -7.04 0.02 1.14
CA TYR A 85 -6.16 0.05 2.29
C TYR A 85 -6.46 1.25 3.19
N LYS A 86 -6.13 1.11 4.47
CA LYS A 86 -6.03 2.24 5.41
C LYS A 86 -4.59 2.36 5.86
N SER A 87 -4.04 3.56 5.80
CA SER A 87 -2.71 3.86 6.33
C SER A 87 -2.84 4.83 7.51
N GLU A 88 -2.03 4.59 8.53
CA GLU A 88 -1.85 5.49 9.67
C GLU A 88 -0.35 5.68 9.87
N VAL A 89 0.09 6.93 9.80
CA VAL A 89 1.50 7.31 9.92
C VAL A 89 1.67 8.16 11.17
N GLU A 90 2.43 7.64 12.12
CA GLU A 90 2.81 8.35 13.35
C GLU A 90 4.15 9.04 13.12
N LEU A 91 4.23 10.32 13.47
CA LEU A 91 5.41 11.15 13.30
C LEU A 91 5.98 11.57 14.65
N GLN A 92 7.30 11.67 14.71
CA GLN A 92 8.02 12.26 15.82
C GLN A 92 8.57 13.62 15.40
N VAL A 93 8.47 14.61 16.29
CA VAL A 93 9.05 15.94 16.09
C VAL A 93 10.13 16.17 17.14
N MET A 94 11.34 16.48 16.70
CA MET A 94 12.45 16.92 17.54
C MET A 94 12.64 18.43 17.36
N SER A 95 13.02 19.14 18.42
CA SER A 95 13.26 20.58 18.38
C SER A 95 14.55 20.97 19.09
N GLN A 96 15.31 21.90 18.52
CA GLN A 96 16.52 22.50 19.11
C GLN A 96 16.69 23.90 18.52
N ASN A 97 16.88 24.91 19.37
CA ASN A 97 17.13 26.30 18.96
C ASN A 97 16.14 26.81 17.89
N ASP A 98 14.82 26.64 18.12
CA ASP A 98 13.73 27.01 17.19
C ASP A 98 13.75 26.34 15.81
N ARG A 99 14.56 25.29 15.67
CA ARG A 99 14.58 24.41 14.51
C ARG A 99 13.87 23.12 14.87
N TYR A 100 13.27 22.49 13.87
CA TYR A 100 12.48 21.27 14.02
C TYR A 100 12.94 20.20 13.02
N CYS A 101 12.93 18.94 13.44
CA CYS A 101 13.04 17.79 12.55
C CYS A 101 11.78 16.95 12.70
N VAL A 102 11.24 16.46 11.60
CA VAL A 102 10.05 15.59 11.58
C VAL A 102 10.47 14.24 11.02
N GLY A 103 10.24 13.17 11.75
CA GLY A 103 10.60 11.80 11.36
C GLY A 103 9.43 10.84 11.44
N LEU A 104 9.44 9.81 10.60
CA LEU A 104 8.53 8.68 10.69
C LEU A 104 8.87 7.87 11.95
N SER A 105 7.87 7.59 12.78
CA SER A 105 8.04 6.76 13.99
C SER A 105 7.33 5.41 13.87
N LYS A 106 6.12 5.40 13.29
CA LYS A 106 5.36 4.18 13.04
C LYS A 106 4.52 4.31 11.78
N VAL A 107 4.41 3.22 11.03
CA VAL A 107 3.51 3.10 9.89
C VAL A 107 2.67 1.84 10.08
N LYS A 108 1.35 2.03 10.19
CA LYS A 108 0.36 0.94 10.21
C LYS A 108 -0.38 0.95 8.89
N VAL A 109 -0.49 -0.20 8.25
CA VAL A 109 -1.29 -0.36 7.03
C VAL A 109 -2.20 -1.56 7.17
N VAL A 110 -3.48 -1.37 6.88
CA VAL A 110 -4.48 -2.44 6.81
C VAL A 110 -4.95 -2.57 5.37
N PHE A 111 -4.57 -3.66 4.71
CA PHE A 111 -5.15 -4.05 3.42
C PHE A 111 -6.48 -4.77 3.68
N TYR A 112 -7.58 -4.26 3.12
CA TYR A 112 -8.90 -4.75 3.47
C TYR A 112 -9.76 -5.15 2.27
N GLY A 113 -10.67 -6.08 2.52
CA GLY A 113 -11.84 -6.35 1.69
C GLY A 113 -13.12 -6.20 2.48
N LYS A 114 -14.14 -5.59 1.86
CA LYS A 114 -15.50 -5.49 2.38
C LYS A 114 -16.47 -6.11 1.36
N PRO A 115 -16.71 -7.43 1.44
CA PRO A 115 -17.53 -8.10 0.45
C PRO A 115 -19.01 -7.74 0.63
N GLU A 116 -19.71 -7.49 -0.47
CA GLU A 116 -21.14 -7.19 -0.51
C GLU A 116 -21.83 -8.05 -1.56
N VAL A 117 -23.02 -8.54 -1.23
CA VAL A 117 -23.90 -9.28 -2.14
C VAL A 117 -25.24 -8.55 -2.19
N HIS A 118 -25.57 -8.04 -3.35
CA HIS A 118 -26.90 -7.53 -3.66
C HIS A 118 -27.72 -8.65 -4.27
N ILE A 119 -28.94 -8.84 -3.79
CA ILE A 119 -29.92 -9.73 -4.42
C ILE A 119 -31.16 -8.92 -4.68
N ALA A 120 -31.72 -9.07 -5.87
CA ALA A 120 -32.92 -8.37 -6.26
C ALA A 120 -34.07 -8.61 -5.27
N SER A 121 -34.76 -7.54 -4.91
CA SER A 121 -35.79 -7.52 -3.87
C SER A 121 -37.03 -8.35 -4.22
N ASN A 122 -37.35 -8.45 -5.52
CA ASN A 122 -38.42 -9.25 -6.12
C ASN A 122 -38.18 -10.77 -6.02
N PHE A 123 -36.94 -11.22 -5.76
CA PHE A 123 -36.65 -12.60 -5.39
C PHE A 123 -36.81 -12.79 -3.88
N GLU A 124 -37.95 -13.35 -3.48
CA GLU A 124 -38.29 -13.66 -2.09
C GLU A 124 -37.26 -14.59 -1.44
N ARG A 125 -36.89 -14.32 -0.19
CA ARG A 125 -35.96 -15.18 0.55
C ARG A 125 -36.52 -16.60 0.65
N GLY A 126 -35.66 -17.58 0.39
CA GLY A 126 -36.03 -18.99 0.38
C GLY A 126 -36.67 -19.47 -0.93
N SER A 127 -36.94 -18.57 -1.89
CA SER A 127 -37.35 -18.99 -3.23
C SER A 127 -36.20 -19.68 -3.97
N CYS A 128 -36.54 -20.41 -5.03
CA CYS A 128 -35.56 -21.01 -5.93
C CYS A 128 -34.64 -19.94 -6.52
N GLU A 129 -35.22 -18.85 -7.04
CA GLU A 129 -34.52 -17.77 -7.73
C GLU A 129 -33.54 -17.08 -6.78
N TYR A 130 -34.00 -16.78 -5.55
CA TYR A 130 -33.13 -16.22 -4.51
C TYR A 130 -31.93 -17.10 -4.23
N THR A 131 -32.14 -18.41 -4.08
CA THR A 131 -31.08 -19.37 -3.77
C THR A 131 -30.12 -19.52 -4.95
N ALA A 132 -30.64 -19.55 -6.18
CA ALA A 132 -29.85 -19.64 -7.40
C ALA A 132 -28.96 -18.42 -7.59
N VAL A 133 -29.51 -17.21 -7.45
CA VAL A 133 -28.76 -15.94 -7.50
C VAL A 133 -27.73 -15.89 -6.38
N LEU A 134 -28.12 -16.14 -5.13
CA LEU A 134 -27.18 -16.13 -4.00
C LEU A 134 -26.00 -17.08 -4.23
N THR A 135 -26.28 -18.27 -4.78
CA THR A 135 -25.23 -19.25 -5.11
C THR A 135 -24.28 -18.72 -6.18
N HIS A 136 -24.81 -18.04 -7.21
CA HIS A 136 -24.00 -17.35 -8.22
C HIS A 136 -23.14 -16.26 -7.59
N GLU A 137 -23.75 -15.33 -6.85
CA GLU A 137 -23.01 -14.21 -6.23
C GLU A 137 -21.96 -14.69 -5.23
N GLN A 138 -22.19 -15.82 -4.57
CA GLN A 138 -21.20 -16.41 -3.67
C GLN A 138 -19.92 -16.83 -4.41
N LYS A 139 -19.99 -17.16 -5.72
CA LYS A 139 -18.79 -17.40 -6.55
C LYS A 139 -17.92 -16.15 -6.61
N HIS A 140 -18.51 -14.99 -6.88
CA HIS A 140 -17.81 -13.69 -6.89
C HIS A 140 -17.14 -13.38 -5.57
N ILE A 141 -17.87 -13.55 -4.46
CA ILE A 141 -17.33 -13.34 -3.11
C ILE A 141 -16.17 -14.29 -2.82
N ASN A 142 -16.26 -15.55 -3.25
CA ASN A 142 -15.19 -16.53 -3.07
C ASN A 142 -13.95 -16.16 -3.90
N THR A 143 -14.13 -15.68 -5.13
CA THR A 143 -13.04 -15.17 -5.98
C THR A 143 -12.38 -13.95 -5.36
N MET A 144 -13.15 -12.97 -4.85
CA MET A 144 -12.63 -11.80 -4.13
C MET A 144 -11.83 -12.20 -2.88
N LYS A 145 -12.35 -13.13 -2.07
CA LYS A 145 -11.66 -13.64 -0.87
C LYS A 145 -10.34 -14.34 -1.22
N LYS A 146 -10.32 -15.14 -2.29
CA LYS A 146 -9.09 -15.79 -2.79
C LYS A 146 -8.08 -14.74 -3.27
N PHE A 147 -8.53 -13.77 -4.06
CA PHE A 147 -7.70 -12.67 -4.55
C PHE A 147 -7.03 -11.90 -3.40
N ILE A 148 -7.77 -11.48 -2.38
CA ILE A 148 -7.17 -10.76 -1.25
C ILE A 148 -6.11 -11.59 -0.53
N ARG A 149 -6.37 -12.89 -0.29
CA ARG A 149 -5.39 -13.78 0.33
C ARG A 149 -4.13 -13.96 -0.51
N GLU A 150 -4.27 -14.06 -1.83
CA GLU A 150 -3.17 -14.23 -2.78
C GLU A 150 -2.28 -12.97 -2.86
N TYR A 151 -2.89 -11.78 -2.85
CA TYR A 151 -2.18 -10.52 -3.04
C TYR A 151 -1.74 -9.85 -1.73
N ALA A 152 -2.27 -10.24 -0.57
CA ALA A 152 -1.86 -9.68 0.73
C ALA A 152 -0.34 -9.86 1.02
N PRO A 153 0.31 -11.01 0.75
CA PRO A 153 1.75 -11.14 0.92
C PRO A 153 2.57 -10.20 0.03
N ARG A 154 2.12 -9.91 -1.19
CA ARG A 154 2.75 -8.96 -2.11
C ARG A 154 2.59 -7.53 -1.60
N PHE A 155 1.37 -7.14 -1.21
CA PHE A 155 1.09 -5.85 -0.58
C PHE A 155 1.98 -5.61 0.65
N LYS A 156 2.16 -6.62 1.51
CA LYS A 156 3.06 -6.54 2.67
C LYS A 156 4.52 -6.29 2.28
N ARG A 157 4.98 -6.85 1.15
CA ARG A 157 6.33 -6.57 0.64
C ARG A 157 6.44 -5.14 0.13
N GLU A 158 5.48 -4.66 -0.65
CA GLU A 158 5.46 -3.27 -1.13
C GLU A 158 5.57 -2.28 0.03
N VAL A 159 4.75 -2.45 1.09
CA VAL A 159 4.82 -1.60 2.28
C VAL A 159 6.19 -1.66 2.93
N ARG A 160 6.79 -2.85 3.07
CA ARG A 160 8.12 -3.00 3.68
C ARG A 160 9.22 -2.38 2.80
N ASP A 161 9.11 -2.48 1.49
CA ASP A 161 10.16 -2.05 0.57
C ASP A 161 10.13 -0.52 0.39
N ILE A 162 8.95 0.10 0.27
CA ILE A 162 8.84 1.58 0.29
C ILE A 162 9.37 2.15 1.61
N SER A 163 9.04 1.49 2.71
CA SER A 163 9.48 1.85 4.05
C SER A 163 11.01 1.89 4.22
N ARG A 164 11.73 0.99 3.56
CA ARG A 164 13.20 0.97 3.57
C ARG A 164 13.84 2.02 2.68
N ASN A 165 13.15 2.38 1.60
CA ASN A 165 13.71 3.17 0.51
C ASN A 165 13.26 4.64 0.53
N THR A 166 12.24 4.99 1.30
CA THR A 166 11.77 6.37 1.45
C THR A 166 12.59 7.15 2.47
N LYS A 167 12.68 8.47 2.25
CA LYS A 167 13.26 9.41 3.19
C LYS A 167 12.51 9.34 4.53
N ARG A 168 13.24 9.03 5.60
CA ARG A 168 12.67 8.76 6.93
C ARG A 168 12.35 10.02 7.75
N PHE A 169 13.02 11.12 7.45
CA PHE A 169 12.83 12.39 8.16
C PHE A 169 13.12 13.60 7.27
N LEU A 170 12.63 14.75 7.69
CA LEU A 170 12.88 16.06 7.10
C LEU A 170 13.34 17.03 8.18
N GLY A 171 14.19 17.97 7.81
CA GLY A 171 14.72 19.01 8.70
C GLY A 171 16.24 19.13 8.62
N PRO A 172 16.83 20.06 9.38
CA PRO A 172 16.15 21.03 10.26
C PRO A 172 15.27 22.04 9.49
N MET A 173 14.13 22.42 10.04
CA MET A 173 13.14 23.33 9.42
C MET A 173 12.53 24.30 10.44
N SER A 174 11.79 25.31 10.00
CA SER A 174 11.02 26.18 10.90
C SER A 174 9.67 25.56 11.27
N LYS A 175 9.05 26.03 12.37
CA LYS A 175 7.78 25.48 12.89
C LYS A 175 6.65 25.44 11.85
N ASN A 176 6.55 26.46 10.98
CA ASN A 176 5.54 26.54 9.93
C ASN A 176 5.72 25.49 8.80
N GLN A 177 6.88 24.82 8.73
CA GLN A 177 7.16 23.78 7.74
C GLN A 177 6.83 22.36 8.24
N ILE A 178 6.41 22.21 9.51
CA ILE A 178 6.10 20.90 10.08
C ILE A 178 5.02 20.18 9.27
N ASN A 179 3.89 20.84 9.00
CA ASN A 179 2.78 20.24 8.24
C ASN A 179 3.21 19.79 6.83
N TYR A 180 4.01 20.62 6.14
CA TYR A 180 4.60 20.26 4.86
C TYR A 180 5.46 18.99 4.96
N ALA A 181 6.25 18.87 6.03
CA ALA A 181 7.05 17.67 6.25
C ALA A 181 6.19 16.43 6.54
N GLN A 182 5.06 16.58 7.23
CA GLN A 182 4.12 15.47 7.45
C GLN A 182 3.59 14.95 6.11
N GLU A 183 3.07 15.84 5.26
CA GLU A 183 2.55 15.48 3.94
C GLU A 183 3.64 14.82 3.07
N LYS A 184 4.84 15.39 3.04
CA LYS A 184 5.96 14.87 2.23
C LYS A 184 6.47 13.51 2.68
N LEU A 185 6.39 13.20 3.98
CA LEU A 185 6.78 11.88 4.49
C LEU A 185 5.69 10.83 4.24
N GLN A 186 4.42 11.23 4.13
CA GLN A 186 3.29 10.33 3.88
C GLN A 186 3.05 10.05 2.38
N GLN A 187 3.26 11.05 1.53
CA GLN A 187 2.96 10.99 0.10
C GLN A 187 3.53 9.75 -0.62
N PRO A 188 4.82 9.38 -0.45
CA PRO A 188 5.39 8.22 -1.16
C PRO A 188 4.75 6.89 -0.79
N LEU A 189 4.29 6.73 0.45
CA LEU A 189 3.56 5.55 0.89
C LEU A 189 2.22 5.46 0.14
N ASN A 190 1.43 6.54 0.13
CA ASN A 190 0.11 6.53 -0.51
C ASN A 190 0.22 6.28 -2.03
N GLU A 191 1.12 6.98 -2.72
CA GLU A 191 1.32 6.81 -4.17
C GLU A 191 1.74 5.37 -4.53
N THR A 192 2.60 4.76 -3.71
CA THR A 192 3.04 3.38 -3.94
C THR A 192 1.89 2.38 -3.76
N LEU A 193 1.08 2.55 -2.70
CA LEU A 193 -0.04 1.65 -2.43
C LEU A 193 -1.19 1.84 -3.42
N GLU A 194 -1.46 3.07 -3.87
CA GLU A 194 -2.41 3.37 -4.95
C GLU A 194 -1.98 2.71 -6.26
N ARG A 195 -0.70 2.85 -6.64
CA ARG A 195 -0.15 2.20 -7.83
C ARG A 195 -0.25 0.69 -7.72
N TYR A 196 0.04 0.12 -6.56
CA TYR A 196 -0.11 -1.30 -6.35
C TYR A 196 -1.56 -1.75 -6.55
N LEU A 197 -2.53 -1.04 -5.96
CA LEU A 197 -3.95 -1.35 -6.16
C LEU A 197 -4.37 -1.25 -7.63
N SER A 198 -3.97 -0.18 -8.32
CA SER A 198 -4.35 0.02 -9.73
C SER A 198 -3.81 -1.07 -10.66
N GLN A 199 -2.70 -1.72 -10.29
CA GLN A 199 -2.15 -2.86 -11.03
C GLN A 199 -2.90 -4.17 -10.77
N ILE A 200 -3.38 -4.40 -9.55
CA ILE A 200 -3.94 -5.71 -9.17
C ILE A 200 -5.47 -5.78 -9.32
N LEU A 201 -6.19 -4.68 -9.15
CA LEU A 201 -7.65 -4.66 -9.24
C LEU A 201 -8.19 -5.07 -10.62
N PRO A 202 -7.54 -4.74 -11.76
CA PRO A 202 -7.94 -5.27 -13.06
C PRO A 202 -7.90 -6.80 -13.12
N VAL A 203 -6.97 -7.46 -12.42
CA VAL A 203 -6.92 -8.93 -12.36
C VAL A 203 -8.15 -9.50 -11.67
N LEU A 204 -8.62 -8.88 -10.59
CA LEU A 204 -9.88 -9.29 -9.95
C LEU A 204 -11.06 -9.07 -10.89
N SER A 205 -11.11 -7.92 -11.57
CA SER A 205 -12.17 -7.61 -12.54
C SER A 205 -12.26 -8.67 -13.64
N THR A 206 -11.12 -9.06 -14.23
CA THR A 206 -11.05 -10.15 -15.22
C THR A 206 -11.60 -11.46 -14.63
N ARG A 207 -11.12 -11.88 -13.44
CA ARG A 207 -11.57 -13.13 -12.80
C ARG A 207 -13.06 -13.13 -12.45
N GLN A 208 -13.64 -11.97 -12.15
CA GLN A 208 -15.10 -11.84 -11.95
C GLN A 208 -15.84 -11.92 -13.28
N SER A 209 -15.35 -11.26 -14.34
CA SER A 209 -15.99 -11.31 -15.66
C SER A 209 -16.01 -12.73 -16.27
N GLU A 210 -15.04 -13.58 -15.91
CA GLU A 210 -15.02 -15.01 -16.29
C GLU A 210 -16.18 -15.82 -15.68
N ILE A 211 -16.78 -15.33 -14.59
CA ILE A 211 -17.95 -15.94 -13.95
C ILE A 211 -19.24 -15.49 -14.67
N ASP A 212 -19.32 -14.22 -15.05
CA ASP A 212 -20.51 -13.59 -15.63
C ASP A 212 -20.62 -13.81 -17.14
N THR A 213 -20.68 -15.08 -17.55
CA THR A 213 -20.90 -15.47 -18.95
C THR A 213 -22.39 -15.58 -19.27
N ALA A 214 -22.76 -15.38 -20.54
CA ALA A 214 -24.14 -15.57 -21.00
C ALA A 214 -24.64 -17.00 -20.72
N GLN A 215 -23.76 -17.99 -20.85
CA GLN A 215 -24.05 -19.40 -20.56
C GLN A 215 -24.33 -19.62 -19.07
N GLU A 216 -23.55 -19.00 -18.18
CA GLU A 216 -23.80 -19.08 -16.74
C GLU A 216 -25.15 -18.42 -16.39
N TYR A 217 -25.45 -17.23 -16.92
CA TYR A 217 -26.74 -16.58 -16.69
C TYR A 217 -27.92 -17.44 -17.16
N ALA A 218 -27.81 -18.05 -18.35
CA ALA A 218 -28.83 -18.97 -18.85
C ALA A 218 -28.98 -20.20 -17.95
N ALA A 219 -27.86 -20.77 -17.47
CA ALA A 219 -27.86 -21.92 -16.57
C ALA A 219 -28.47 -21.58 -15.20
N VAL A 220 -28.17 -20.41 -14.64
CA VAL A 220 -28.76 -19.93 -13.38
C VAL A 220 -30.27 -19.73 -13.54
N ARG A 221 -30.70 -19.05 -14.61
CA ARG A 221 -32.13 -18.83 -14.93
C ARG A 221 -32.89 -20.14 -15.09
N ALA A 222 -32.31 -21.12 -15.78
CA ALA A 222 -32.94 -22.40 -16.05
C ALA A 222 -33.19 -23.26 -14.79
N LYS A 223 -32.61 -22.93 -13.64
CA LYS A 223 -32.82 -23.67 -12.39
C LYS A 223 -34.23 -23.52 -11.83
N CYS A 224 -34.94 -22.45 -12.19
CA CYS A 224 -36.19 -22.06 -11.52
C CYS A 224 -37.32 -21.81 -12.51
N LYS A 225 -38.48 -22.39 -12.22
CA LYS A 225 -39.65 -22.35 -13.12
C LYS A 225 -40.30 -20.97 -13.22
N ASN A 226 -40.17 -20.13 -12.20
CA ASN A 226 -40.89 -18.85 -12.09
C ASN A 226 -39.99 -17.62 -12.28
N TRP A 227 -38.82 -17.79 -12.89
CA TRP A 227 -37.82 -16.74 -13.04
C TRP A 227 -38.41 -15.46 -13.66
N ASP A 228 -39.03 -15.59 -14.84
CA ASP A 228 -39.52 -14.45 -15.62
C ASP A 228 -40.74 -13.78 -14.98
N ALA A 229 -41.57 -14.56 -14.30
CA ALA A 229 -42.74 -14.08 -13.56
C ALA A 229 -42.36 -13.29 -12.29
N LYS A 230 -41.12 -13.43 -11.81
CA LYS A 230 -40.58 -12.65 -10.68
C LYS A 230 -39.83 -11.40 -11.14
N LEU A 231 -39.25 -11.41 -12.33
CA LEU A 231 -38.57 -10.24 -12.92
C LEU A 231 -39.53 -9.10 -13.28
N SER A 232 -40.77 -9.42 -13.61
CA SER A 232 -41.83 -8.49 -14.05
C SER A 232 -42.66 -7.89 -12.92
N ARG A 233 -42.29 -8.12 -11.65
CA ARG A 233 -42.95 -7.60 -10.44
C ARG A 233 -42.04 -6.63 -9.70
#